data_AF-A0A9X1F2I5-F1
#
_entry.id   AF-A0A9X1F2I5-F1
#
_cell.length_a   1.000
_cell.length_b   1.000
_cell.length_c   1.000
_cell.angle_alpha   90.00
_cell.angle_beta   90.00
_cell.angle_gamma   90.00
#
_symmetry.space_group_name_H-M   'P 1'
#
loop_
_entity.id
_entity.type
_entity.pdbx_description
1 polymer ?
#
loop_
_entity_poly.entity_id
_entity_poly.type
_entity_poly.pdbx_seq_one_letter_code
_entity_poly.pdbx_strand_id
1 'polypeptide(L)'
;MMSSIELSKLQGVGAPRALSGSDRPQIDARASQARPAAPNSAEAGIKLEVGTAVEASEPPVNNERIAEIRTALKQGSYPLVPTEIADAMIAARISLEIA
;
A
#
# COMPACT_ATOMS: atom_id res chain seq x y z
N MET A 1 29.56 -27.12 1.48
CA MET A 1 28.37 -27.51 2.27
C MET A 1 27.22 -26.60 1.84
N MET A 2 26.45 -27.00 0.83
CA MET A 2 25.31 -26.21 0.34
C MET A 2 24.11 -26.51 1.24
N SER A 3 23.55 -25.48 1.88
CA SER A 3 22.36 -25.59 2.73
C SER A 3 21.13 -25.78 1.85
N SER A 4 20.50 -26.96 1.96
CA SER A 4 19.26 -27.29 1.25
C SER A 4 18.09 -26.72 2.03
N ILE A 5 17.33 -25.80 1.43
CA ILE A 5 16.15 -25.21 2.05
C ILE A 5 15.05 -26.28 2.02
N GLU A 6 14.68 -26.81 3.19
CA GLU A 6 13.63 -27.82 3.30
C GLU A 6 12.25 -27.25 2.92
N LEU A 7 11.77 -27.60 1.73
CA LEU A 7 10.43 -27.30 1.22
C LEU A 7 9.31 -27.99 2.02
N SER A 8 9.65 -28.87 2.98
CA SER A 8 8.71 -29.66 3.80
C SER A 8 7.94 -28.85 4.85
N LYS A 9 8.20 -27.54 4.99
CA LYS A 9 7.45 -26.64 5.90
C LYS A 9 6.47 -25.70 5.21
N LEU A 10 6.22 -25.88 3.91
CA LEU A 10 5.10 -25.22 3.22
C LEU A 10 3.81 -25.91 3.65
N GLN A 11 3.32 -25.53 4.82
CA GLN A 11 1.99 -25.92 5.29
C GLN A 11 0.97 -25.41 4.26
N GLY A 12 0.23 -26.36 3.69
CA GLY A 12 -0.66 -26.12 2.56
C GLY A 12 -1.63 -24.98 2.82
N VAL A 13 -1.77 -24.09 1.85
CA VAL A 13 -2.80 -23.06 1.84
C VAL A 13 -4.16 -23.77 1.81
N GLY A 14 -4.82 -23.80 2.97
CA GLY A 14 -6.18 -24.28 3.11
C GLY A 14 -7.19 -23.29 2.52
N ALA A 15 -8.35 -23.80 2.12
CA ALA A 15 -9.42 -22.99 1.53
C ALA A 15 -9.84 -21.83 2.46
N PRO A 16 -10.14 -20.64 1.92
CA PRO A 16 -10.57 -19.50 2.72
C PRO A 16 -11.88 -19.84 3.43
N ARG A 17 -11.90 -19.73 4.77
CA ARG A 17 -13.13 -19.82 5.56
C ARG A 17 -13.86 -18.48 5.54
N ALA A 18 -15.18 -18.53 5.47
CA ALA A 18 -16.02 -17.33 5.51
C ALA A 18 -15.91 -16.65 6.89
N LEU A 19 -15.51 -15.38 6.89
CA LEU A 19 -15.52 -14.53 8.08
C LEU A 19 -16.98 -14.16 8.40
N SER A 20 -17.45 -14.50 9.60
CA SER A 20 -18.74 -13.99 10.09
C SER A 20 -18.61 -12.49 10.34
N GLY A 21 -19.67 -11.71 10.09
CA GLY A 21 -19.66 -10.24 10.10
C GLY A 21 -19.19 -9.56 11.40
N SER A 22 -18.94 -10.35 12.45
CA SER A 22 -18.31 -9.97 13.71
C SER A 22 -16.78 -9.78 13.63
N ASP A 23 -16.13 -10.24 12.55
CA ASP A 23 -14.66 -10.27 12.40
C ASP A 23 -14.12 -9.11 11.53
N ARG A 24 -14.96 -8.12 11.23
CA ARG A 24 -14.51 -6.85 10.65
C ARG A 24 -14.11 -5.92 11.80
N PRO A 25 -12.85 -5.44 11.88
CA PRO A 25 -12.53 -4.37 12.81
C PRO A 25 -13.35 -3.14 12.41
N GLN A 26 -14.31 -2.81 13.28
CA GLN A 26 -15.07 -1.58 13.20
C GLN A 26 -14.09 -0.44 13.48
N ILE A 27 -13.56 0.18 12.41
CA ILE A 27 -12.78 1.40 12.53
C ILE A 27 -13.77 2.54 12.81
N ASP A 28 -14.30 2.57 14.02
CA ASP A 28 -14.91 3.77 14.56
C ASP A 28 -13.78 4.78 14.74
N ALA A 29 -13.81 5.86 13.98
CA ALA A 29 -13.04 7.07 14.26
C ALA A 29 -13.53 7.64 15.61
N ARG A 30 -13.10 7.02 16.70
CA ARG A 30 -13.50 7.39 18.06
C ARG A 30 -12.66 8.59 18.49
N ALA A 31 -13.26 9.76 18.38
CA ALA A 31 -12.80 10.96 19.07
C ALA A 31 -12.45 10.63 20.53
N SER A 32 -11.26 11.07 20.94
CA SER A 32 -10.62 10.79 22.21
C SER A 32 -11.53 11.13 23.39
N GLN A 33 -12.07 10.11 24.06
CA GLN A 33 -12.59 10.25 25.42
C GLN A 33 -11.83 9.28 26.32
N ALA A 34 -11.00 9.84 27.20
CA ALA A 34 -10.25 9.09 28.20
C ALA A 34 -11.23 8.42 29.17
N ARG A 35 -11.17 7.09 29.26
CA ARG A 35 -11.86 6.29 30.29
C ARG A 35 -10.82 5.71 31.25
N PRO A 36 -11.03 5.75 32.57
CA PRO A 36 -10.06 5.21 33.52
C PRO A 36 -10.04 3.68 33.44
N ALA A 37 -8.82 3.11 33.45
CA ALA A 37 -8.56 1.69 33.31
C ALA A 37 -8.82 0.94 34.63
N ALA A 38 -9.50 -0.22 34.55
CA ALA A 38 -9.50 -1.24 35.59
C ALA A 38 -8.36 -2.26 35.35
N PRO A 39 -7.74 -2.85 36.39
CA PRO A 39 -6.55 -3.67 36.22
C PRO A 39 -6.92 -5.14 36.04
N ASN A 40 -6.90 -5.63 34.80
CA ASN A 40 -7.04 -7.06 34.52
C ASN A 40 -5.78 -7.58 33.83
N SER A 41 -5.06 -8.43 34.58
CA SER A 41 -4.27 -9.60 34.15
C SER A 41 -3.39 -9.47 32.90
N ALA A 42 -2.08 -9.47 33.15
CA ALA A 42 -1.03 -9.53 32.13
C ALA A 42 -1.06 -10.86 31.36
N GLU A 43 -1.72 -10.85 30.20
CA GLU A 43 -1.36 -11.72 29.08
C GLU A 43 -0.14 -11.10 28.40
N ALA A 44 0.91 -11.89 28.19
CA ALA A 44 2.13 -11.45 27.52
C ALA A 44 1.83 -11.12 26.04
N GLY A 45 1.31 -9.92 25.81
CA GLY A 45 1.06 -9.37 24.48
C GLY A 45 2.37 -9.01 23.79
N ILE A 46 2.43 -9.27 22.49
CA ILE A 46 3.53 -8.82 21.63
C ILE A 46 3.52 -7.29 21.61
N LYS A 47 4.56 -6.67 22.16
CA LYS A 47 4.80 -5.22 22.06
C LYS A 47 5.31 -4.92 20.64
N LEU A 48 4.46 -4.30 19.84
CA LEU A 48 4.85 -3.75 18.55
C LEU A 48 5.35 -2.32 18.78
N GLU A 49 6.65 -2.11 18.68
CA GLU A 49 7.22 -0.77 18.62
C GLU A 49 7.04 -0.24 17.20
N VAL A 50 6.13 0.74 17.04
CA VAL A 50 5.96 1.44 15.76
C VAL A 50 7.16 2.37 15.62
N GLY A 51 8.15 1.96 14.83
CA GLY A 51 9.30 2.78 14.48
C GLY A 51 8.84 4.12 13.90
N THR A 52 9.58 5.18 14.20
CA THR A 52 9.35 6.53 13.67
C THR A 52 9.13 6.47 12.16
N ALA A 53 8.09 7.15 11.67
CA ALA A 53 7.78 7.25 10.25
C ALA A 53 9.08 7.48 9.47
N VAL A 54 9.44 6.51 8.63
CA VAL A 54 10.57 6.66 7.72
C VAL A 54 10.16 7.77 6.77
N GLU A 55 10.76 8.94 6.92
CA GLU A 55 10.69 10.02 5.93
C GLU A 55 11.18 9.41 4.61
N ALA A 56 10.23 9.02 3.76
CA ALA A 56 10.54 8.41 2.49
C ALA A 56 11.19 9.49 1.63
N SER A 57 12.53 9.45 1.54
CA SER A 57 13.28 10.21 0.54
C SER A 57 12.63 9.98 -0.82
N GLU A 58 12.65 11.01 -1.67
CA GLU A 58 12.03 10.98 -2.99
C GLU A 58 12.40 9.68 -3.73
N PRO A 59 11.43 8.98 -4.35
CA PRO A 59 11.71 7.72 -5.03
C PRO A 59 12.82 7.91 -6.07
N PRO A 60 13.73 6.94 -6.24
CA PRO A 60 14.80 7.07 -7.23
C PRO A 60 14.21 7.16 -8.63
N VAL A 61 14.29 8.35 -9.22
CA VAL A 61 13.85 8.64 -10.59
C VAL A 61 15.02 8.51 -11.56
N ASN A 62 14.80 7.82 -12.68
CA ASN A 62 15.79 7.71 -13.75
C ASN A 62 15.64 8.87 -14.74
N ASN A 63 16.59 9.82 -14.67
CA ASN A 63 16.59 11.02 -15.51
C ASN A 63 16.84 10.73 -17.00
N GLU A 64 17.66 9.73 -17.33
CA GLU A 64 17.94 9.33 -18.71
C GLU A 64 16.66 8.84 -19.38
N ARG A 65 15.90 7.99 -18.66
CA ARG A 65 14.61 7.48 -19.13
C ARG A 65 13.60 8.60 -19.37
N ILE A 66 13.58 9.63 -18.52
CA ILE A 66 12.71 10.80 -18.71
C ILE A 66 13.09 11.56 -19.99
N ALA A 67 14.38 11.71 -20.29
CA ALA A 67 14.86 12.39 -21.49
C ALA A 67 14.48 11.62 -22.77
N GLU A 68 14.58 10.30 -22.76
CA GLU A 68 14.14 9.43 -23.86
C GLU A 68 12.63 9.56 -24.10
N ILE A 69 11.81 9.46 -23.05
CA ILE A 69 10.36 9.61 -23.14
C ILE A 69 9.99 10.98 -23.71
N ARG A 70 10.62 12.06 -23.23
CA ARG A 70 10.41 13.42 -23.76
C ARG A 70 10.74 13.51 -25.25
N THR A 71 11.77 12.81 -25.70
CA THR A 71 12.15 12.77 -27.12
C THR A 71 11.14 11.98 -27.95
N ALA A 72 10.71 10.82 -27.49
CA ALA A 72 9.71 10.00 -28.16
C ALA A 72 8.34 10.70 -28.26
N LEU A 73 7.95 11.46 -27.22
CA LEU A 73 6.74 12.29 -27.25
C LEU A 73 6.82 13.40 -28.31
N LYS A 74 7.97 14.09 -28.42
CA LYS A 74 8.19 15.11 -29.47
C LYS A 74 8.11 14.51 -30.88
N GLN A 75 8.60 13.29 -31.04
CA GLN A 75 8.60 12.57 -32.32
C GLN A 75 7.24 11.89 -32.62
N GLY A 76 6.30 11.88 -31.67
CA GLY A 76 5.01 11.19 -31.82
C GLY A 76 5.11 9.67 -31.83
N SER A 77 6.26 9.09 -31.46
CA SER A 77 6.49 7.65 -31.43
C SER A 77 6.14 7.00 -30.09
N TYR A 78 5.92 7.80 -29.05
CA TYR A 78 5.42 7.32 -27.77
C TYR A 78 3.90 7.11 -27.83
N PRO A 79 3.39 5.90 -27.55
CA PRO A 79 1.96 5.63 -27.64
C PRO A 79 1.19 6.40 -26.55
N LEU A 80 0.15 7.11 -26.96
CA LEU A 80 -0.79 7.76 -26.05
C LEU A 80 -2.12 7.00 -26.10
N VAL A 81 -2.57 6.53 -24.94
CA VAL A 81 -3.83 5.80 -24.81
C VAL A 81 -4.83 6.69 -24.05
N PRO A 82 -5.90 7.20 -24.70
CA PRO A 82 -6.86 8.09 -24.05
C PRO A 82 -7.45 7.53 -22.75
N THR A 83 -7.68 6.21 -22.70
CA THR A 83 -8.19 5.54 -21.50
C THR A 83 -7.23 5.61 -20.32
N GLU A 84 -5.93 5.40 -20.56
CA GLU A 84 -4.90 5.50 -19.51
C GLU A 84 -4.73 6.94 -19.01
N ILE A 85 -4.85 7.91 -19.92
CA ILE A 85 -4.81 9.34 -19.57
C ILE A 85 -6.00 9.68 -18.66
N ALA A 86 -7.21 9.23 -19.02
CA ALA A 86 -8.40 9.47 -18.22
C ALA A 86 -8.29 8.83 -16.82
N ASP A 87 -7.81 7.58 -16.74
CA ASP A 87 -7.59 6.88 -15.46
C ASP A 87 -6.57 7.63 -14.58
N ALA A 88 -5.46 8.08 -15.17
CA ALA A 88 -4.46 8.89 -14.47
C ALA A 88 -5.03 10.23 -13.97
N MET A 89 -5.87 10.89 -14.75
CA MET A 89 -6.55 12.14 -14.34
C MET A 89 -7.52 11.91 -13.17
N ILE A 90 -8.28 10.82 -13.20
CA ILE A 90 -9.21 10.43 -12.12
C ILE A 90 -8.41 10.12 -10.84
N ALA A 91 -7.34 9.34 -10.96
CA ALA A 91 -6.45 9.01 -9.83
C ALA A 91 -5.81 10.26 -9.23
N ALA A 92 -5.41 11.21 -10.07
CA ALA A 92 -4.85 12.50 -9.66
C ALA A 92 -5.91 13.53 -9.19
N ARG A 93 -7.20 13.20 -9.26
CA ARG A 93 -8.34 14.10 -8.96
C ARG A 93 -8.29 15.43 -9.71
N ILE A 94 -7.84 15.40 -10.96
CA ILE A 94 -7.78 16.60 -11.81
C ILE A 94 -9.16 16.81 -12.45
N SER A 95 -9.85 17.88 -12.08
CA SER A 95 -11.08 18.33 -12.75
C SER A 95 -10.73 19.17 -13.97
N LEU A 96 -11.16 18.74 -15.15
CA LEU A 96 -11.04 19.54 -16.38
C LEU A 96 -12.24 20.50 -16.45
N GLU A 97 -12.12 21.68 -15.88
CA GLU A 97 -13.05 22.79 -16.15
C GLU A 97 -12.70 23.37 -17.52
N ILE A 98 -13.61 23.20 -18.49
CA ILE A 98 -13.50 23.80 -19.81
C ILE A 98 -14.12 25.20 -19.70
N ALA A 99 -13.29 26.24 -19.76
CA ALA A 99 -13.73 27.64 -19.80
C ALA A 99 -14.15 28.07 -21.21
#